data_AF-A0A270B8M6-F1
#
_entry.id   AF-A0A270B8M6-F1
#
_cell.length_a   1.000
_cell.length_b   1.000
_cell.length_c   1.000
_cell.angle_alpha   90.00
_cell.angle_beta   90.00
_cell.angle_gamma   90.00
#
_symmetry.space_group_name_H-M   'P 1'
#
loop_
_entity.id
_entity.type
_entity.pdbx_description
1 polymer ?
#
loop_
_entity_poly.entity_id
_entity_poly.type
_entity_poly.pdbx_seq_one_letter_code
_entity_poly.pdbx_strand_id
1 'polypeptide(L)'
;METPRDRIVADCAAMRGSYADLRKGKLIENMSVAKAACGIEANTPILSARIEGKRESRFGPTTHLVIRDPNFIRTYDVDKNGALLGATISDHSGQRLLTNWAVYLSSDVPPDIFSKDSLGRSVVPERFKQPRPAN
;
A
#
# COMPACT_ATOMS: atom_id res chain seq x y z
N MET A 1 7.94 5.42 1.35
CA MET A 1 8.12 3.96 1.39
C MET A 1 6.89 3.38 2.07
N GLU A 2 6.04 2.66 1.35
CA GLU A 2 5.03 1.81 1.98
C GLU A 2 5.76 0.62 2.59
N THR A 3 5.96 0.66 3.89
CA THR A 3 6.30 -0.53 4.65
C THR A 3 4.99 -1.01 5.25
N PRO A 4 4.29 -1.97 4.62
CA PRO A 4 3.37 -2.74 5.42
C PRO A 4 4.19 -3.32 6.57
N ARG A 5 3.63 -3.29 7.78
CA ARG A 5 4.23 -3.90 8.98
C ARG A 5 4.42 -5.43 8.83
N ASP A 6 4.01 -5.94 7.68
CA ASP A 6 3.65 -7.29 7.35
C ASP A 6 4.13 -7.56 5.92
N ARG A 7 5.17 -8.38 5.75
CA ARG A 7 5.60 -8.82 4.42
C ARG A 7 4.74 -10.04 4.05
N ILE A 8 3.93 -9.91 3.02
CA ILE A 8 3.14 -11.02 2.48
C ILE A 8 3.81 -11.50 1.19
N VAL A 9 4.02 -12.81 1.08
CA VAL A 9 4.41 -13.49 -0.16
C VAL A 9 3.30 -14.47 -0.49
N ALA A 10 2.79 -14.45 -1.71
CA ALA A 10 1.79 -15.41 -2.14
C ALA A 10 2.15 -16.04 -3.48
N ASP A 11 2.02 -17.36 -3.55
CA ASP A 11 1.92 -18.12 -4.77
C ASP A 11 0.44 -18.20 -5.15
N CYS A 12 0.05 -17.34 -6.09
CA CYS A 12 -1.33 -17.22 -6.53
C CYS A 12 -1.80 -18.38 -7.40
N ALA A 13 -0.88 -19.10 -8.06
CA ALA A 13 -1.21 -20.29 -8.83
C ALA A 13 -1.51 -21.48 -7.89
N ALA A 14 -0.74 -21.62 -6.81
CA ALA A 14 -0.94 -22.66 -5.80
C ALA A 14 -1.92 -22.25 -4.67
N MET A 15 -2.43 -21.01 -4.67
CA MET A 15 -3.23 -20.43 -3.59
C MET A 15 -2.58 -20.54 -2.21
N ARG A 16 -1.25 -20.37 -2.14
CA ARG A 16 -0.46 -20.40 -0.91
C ARG A 16 0.02 -19.01 -0.56
N GLY A 17 -0.07 -18.63 0.70
CA GLY A 17 0.35 -17.32 1.18
C GLY A 17 1.09 -17.45 2.49
N SER A 18 2.26 -16.81 2.56
CA SER A 18 3.10 -16.73 3.74
C SER A 18 3.15 -15.26 4.18
N TYR A 19 2.82 -15.04 5.45
CA TYR A 19 2.82 -13.73 6.11
C TYR A 19 3.92 -13.73 7.17
N ALA A 20 4.77 -12.71 7.17
CA ALA A 20 5.78 -12.50 8.21
C ALA A 20 5.29 -11.46 9.22
N ASP A 21 4.95 -11.92 10.44
CA ASP A 21 4.67 -11.06 11.59
C ASP A 21 6.00 -10.55 12.16
N LEU A 22 6.39 -9.32 11.80
CA LEU A 22 7.64 -8.72 12.27
C LEU A 22 7.63 -8.44 13.79
N ARG A 23 6.46 -8.40 14.45
CA ARG A 23 6.36 -8.22 15.90
C ARG A 23 6.54 -9.52 16.68
N LYS A 24 6.10 -10.65 16.11
CA LYS A 24 6.17 -11.96 16.76
C LYS A 24 7.30 -12.83 16.24
N GLY A 25 8.00 -12.41 15.18
CA GLY A 25 9.02 -13.22 14.51
C GLY A 25 8.47 -14.51 13.94
N LYS A 26 7.18 -14.54 13.59
CA LYS A 26 6.49 -15.75 13.13
C LYS A 26 6.10 -15.65 11.67
N LEU A 27 6.37 -16.73 10.94
CA LEU A 27 5.81 -16.98 9.62
C LEU A 27 4.45 -17.67 9.81
N ILE A 28 3.39 -17.10 9.24
CA ILE A 28 2.06 -17.72 9.21
C ILE A 28 1.77 -18.08 7.76
N GLU A 29 1.52 -19.35 7.50
CA GLU A 29 1.18 -19.84 6.16
C GLU A 29 -0.28 -20.29 6.14
N ASN A 30 -1.12 -19.60 5.35
CA ASN A 30 -2.50 -20.00 5.17
C ASN A 30 -3.08 -19.48 3.85
N MET A 31 -4.21 -20.06 3.45
CA MET A 31 -4.90 -19.74 2.21
C MET A 31 -5.58 -18.35 2.24
N SER A 32 -5.91 -17.80 3.41
CA SER A 32 -6.50 -16.46 3.51
C SER A 32 -5.47 -15.36 3.23
N VAL A 33 -4.20 -15.57 3.58
CA VAL A 33 -3.07 -14.71 3.19
C VAL A 33 -2.88 -14.72 1.68
N ALA A 34 -3.01 -15.88 1.03
CA ALA A 34 -2.97 -15.97 -0.43
C ALA A 34 -4.10 -15.16 -1.07
N LYS A 35 -5.34 -15.30 -0.57
CA LYS A 35 -6.49 -14.52 -1.07
C LYS A 35 -6.30 -13.01 -0.92
N ALA A 36 -5.72 -12.57 0.19
CA ALA A 36 -5.47 -11.15 0.45
C ALA A 36 -4.38 -10.54 -0.45
N ALA A 37 -3.37 -11.33 -0.83
CA ALA A 37 -2.26 -10.85 -1.67
C ALA A 37 -2.48 -11.08 -3.17
N CYS A 38 -3.17 -12.16 -3.55
CA CYS A 38 -3.49 -12.49 -4.94
C CYS A 38 -4.73 -11.75 -5.45
N GLY A 39 -5.53 -11.18 -4.53
CA GLY A 39 -6.70 -10.39 -4.84
C GLY A 39 -6.33 -8.94 -5.13
N ILE A 40 -5.98 -8.66 -6.40
CA ILE A 40 -6.27 -7.47 -7.22
C ILE A 40 -5.21 -7.42 -8.34
N GLU A 41 -5.59 -7.84 -9.54
CA GLU A 41 -4.76 -7.66 -10.73
C GLU A 41 -4.88 -6.21 -11.23
N ALA A 42 -4.02 -5.33 -10.73
CA ALA A 42 -3.99 -3.91 -11.10
C ALA A 42 -3.18 -3.61 -12.38
N ASN A 43 -2.61 -4.63 -13.03
CA ASN A 43 -1.82 -4.52 -14.26
C ASN A 43 -2.67 -4.59 -15.54
N THR A 44 -3.99 -4.41 -15.40
CA THR A 44 -4.88 -4.31 -16.55
C THR A 44 -4.72 -2.99 -17.30
N PRO A 45 -4.98 -2.96 -18.61
CA PRO A 45 -4.87 -1.73 -19.41
C PRO A 45 -5.69 -0.60 -18.82
N ILE A 46 -5.09 0.58 -18.67
CA ILE A 46 -5.80 1.77 -18.24
C ILE A 46 -6.74 2.22 -19.36
N LEU A 47 -8.05 2.21 -19.09
CA LEU A 47 -9.07 2.69 -20.03
C LEU A 47 -9.21 4.21 -19.95
N SER A 48 -9.11 4.77 -18.75
CA SER A 48 -9.12 6.22 -18.55
C SER A 48 -8.38 6.62 -17.28
N ALA A 49 -7.79 7.82 -17.30
CA ALA A 49 -7.23 8.47 -16.14
C ALA A 49 -7.64 9.94 -16.17
N ARG A 50 -8.12 10.47 -15.04
CA ARG A 50 -8.51 11.87 -14.91
C ARG A 50 -8.12 12.46 -13.57
N ILE A 51 -7.81 13.75 -13.59
CA ILE A 51 -7.71 14.57 -12.38
C ILE A 51 -9.12 14.98 -12.00
N GLU A 52 -9.59 14.56 -10.83
CA GLU A 52 -10.91 14.95 -10.31
C GLU A 52 -10.91 16.31 -9.63
N GLY A 53 -9.75 16.72 -9.09
CA GLY A 53 -9.60 18.01 -8.44
C GLY A 53 -8.62 17.94 -7.29
N LYS A 54 -8.73 18.90 -6.36
CA LYS A 54 -7.94 18.93 -5.13
C LYS A 54 -8.74 18.37 -3.97
N ARG A 55 -8.05 17.73 -3.02
CA ARG A 55 -8.59 17.31 -1.73
C ARG A 55 -7.67 17.78 -0.61
N GLU A 56 -8.25 17.96 0.57
CA GLU A 56 -7.46 18.20 1.77
C GLU A 56 -7.13 16.87 2.44
N SER A 57 -5.84 16.68 2.73
CA SER A 57 -5.35 15.58 3.56
C SER A 57 -4.76 16.15 4.84
N ARG A 58 -4.50 15.29 5.82
CA ARG A 58 -3.78 15.71 7.03
C ARG A 58 -2.33 16.16 6.80
N PHE A 59 -1.80 15.95 5.60
CA PHE A 59 -0.46 16.41 5.19
C PHE A 59 -0.54 17.65 4.28
N GLY A 60 -1.72 18.24 4.14
CA GLY A 60 -2.01 19.37 3.26
C GLY A 60 -2.71 18.97 1.95
N PRO A 61 -2.77 19.89 0.98
CA PRO A 61 -3.54 19.70 -0.24
C PRO A 61 -2.96 18.61 -1.14
N THR A 62 -3.83 17.77 -1.66
CA THR A 62 -3.53 16.69 -2.59
C THR A 62 -4.30 16.86 -3.89
N THR A 63 -3.75 16.30 -4.97
CA THR A 63 -4.47 16.11 -6.23
C THR A 63 -5.14 14.75 -6.21
N HIS A 64 -6.44 14.72 -6.43
CA HIS A 64 -7.21 13.48 -6.51
C HIS A 64 -7.25 12.98 -7.96
N LEU A 65 -6.74 11.77 -8.16
CA LEU A 65 -6.72 11.08 -9.44
C LEU A 65 -7.69 9.92 -9.41
N VAL A 66 -8.41 9.72 -10.51
CA VAL A 66 -9.26 8.56 -10.74
C VAL A 66 -8.77 7.84 -11.99
N ILE A 67 -8.45 6.57 -11.84
CA ILE A 67 -8.05 5.66 -12.92
C ILE A 67 -9.12 4.57 -13.03
N ARG A 68 -9.54 4.27 -14.25
CA ARG A 68 -10.44 3.15 -14.55
C ARG A 68 -9.75 2.18 -15.49
N ASP A 69 -9.87 0.91 -15.17
CA ASP A 69 -9.48 -0.21 -16.01
C ASP A 69 -10.66 -1.19 -16.14
N PRO A 70 -10.54 -2.28 -16.93
CA PRO A 70 -11.65 -3.21 -17.14
C PRO A 70 -12.22 -3.82 -15.85
N ASN A 71 -11.42 -3.93 -14.79
CA ASN A 71 -11.79 -4.65 -13.58
C ASN A 71 -12.08 -3.70 -12.40
N PHE A 72 -11.40 -2.55 -12.34
CA PHE A 72 -11.35 -1.73 -11.14
C PHE A 72 -11.45 -0.23 -11.42
N ILE A 73 -11.88 0.47 -10.37
CA ILE A 73 -11.76 1.91 -10.21
C ILE A 73 -10.72 2.16 -9.13
N ARG A 74 -9.61 2.79 -9.51
CA ARG A 74 -8.51 3.14 -8.63
C ARG A 74 -8.53 4.63 -8.36
N THR A 75 -8.32 5.04 -7.12
CA THR A 75 -8.13 6.44 -6.78
C THR A 75 -6.82 6.66 -6.07
N TYR A 76 -6.21 7.82 -6.29
CA TYR A 76 -4.95 8.21 -5.67
C TYR A 76 -5.02 9.65 -5.22
N ASP A 77 -4.57 9.92 -3.99
CA ASP A 77 -4.33 11.26 -3.48
C ASP A 77 -2.82 11.53 -3.51
N VAL A 78 -2.41 12.46 -4.38
CA VAL A 78 -0.99 12.74 -4.65
C VAL A 78 -0.62 14.12 -4.12
N ASP A 79 0.44 14.21 -3.33
CA ASP A 79 0.96 15.50 -2.86
C ASP A 79 1.69 16.28 -3.97
N LYS A 80 2.09 17.52 -3.67
CA LYS A 80 2.81 18.38 -4.62
C LYS A 80 4.19 17.84 -5.05
N ASN A 81 4.76 16.90 -4.30
CA ASN A 81 6.06 16.28 -4.57
C ASN A 81 5.90 14.92 -5.25
N GLY A 82 4.68 14.51 -5.59
CA GLY A 82 4.38 13.22 -6.22
C GLY A 82 4.23 12.06 -5.23
N ALA A 83 4.22 12.31 -3.92
CA ALA A 83 4.01 11.27 -2.92
C ALA A 83 2.54 10.82 -2.89
N LEU A 84 2.32 9.51 -2.90
CA LEU A 84 0.98 8.93 -2.68
C LEU A 84 0.64 8.99 -1.19
N LEU A 85 -0.42 9.72 -0.86
CA LEU A 85 -0.91 9.89 0.51
C LEU A 85 -2.19 9.08 0.78
N GLY A 86 -2.88 8.67 -0.27
CA GLY A 86 -4.04 7.80 -0.21
C GLY A 86 -4.18 7.01 -1.50
N ALA A 87 -4.65 5.78 -1.40
CA ALA A 87 -5.00 4.96 -2.54
C ALA A 87 -6.23 4.09 -2.22
N THR A 88 -7.16 3.99 -3.15
CA THR A 88 -8.27 3.02 -3.06
C THR A 88 -8.37 2.21 -4.33
N ILE A 89 -8.83 0.97 -4.19
CA ILE A 89 -9.25 0.13 -5.30
C ILE A 89 -10.68 -0.32 -4.99
N SER A 90 -11.59 -0.04 -5.90
CA SER A 90 -12.96 -0.51 -5.87
C SER A 90 -13.26 -1.34 -7.10
N ASP A 91 -14.21 -2.25 -6.98
CA ASP A 91 -14.86 -2.82 -8.17
C ASP A 91 -15.79 -1.79 -8.85
N HIS A 92 -16.40 -2.17 -9.97
CA HIS A 92 -17.36 -1.30 -10.67
C HIS A 92 -18.71 -1.16 -9.96
N SER A 93 -19.01 -1.99 -8.95
CA SER A 93 -20.18 -1.83 -8.09
C SER A 93 -19.99 -0.72 -7.04
N GLY A 94 -18.75 -0.27 -6.86
CA GLY A 94 -18.35 0.73 -5.86
C GLY A 94 -17.89 0.11 -4.54
N GLN A 95 -17.88 -1.22 -4.42
CA GLN A 95 -17.34 -1.91 -3.26
C GLN A 95 -15.83 -1.65 -3.16
N ARG A 96 -15.39 -1.09 -2.04
CA ARG A 96 -13.97 -0.90 -1.75
C ARG A 96 -13.33 -2.24 -1.43
N LEU A 97 -12.36 -2.63 -2.26
CA LEU A 97 -11.59 -3.86 -2.12
C LEU A 97 -10.28 -3.61 -1.37
N LEU A 98 -9.64 -2.46 -1.63
CA LEU A 98 -8.42 -2.03 -0.96
C LEU A 98 -8.47 -0.55 -0.62
N THR A 99 -7.95 -0.19 0.53
CA THR A 99 -7.81 1.18 0.98
C THR A 99 -6.50 1.33 1.73
N ASN A 100 -5.69 2.28 1.31
CA ASN A 100 -4.40 2.61 1.90
C ASN A 100 -4.34 4.11 2.16
N TRP A 101 -3.80 4.49 3.32
CA TRP A 101 -3.55 5.88 3.69
C TRP A 101 -2.15 5.99 4.29
N ALA A 102 -1.40 6.99 3.85
CA ALA A 102 -0.09 7.28 4.42
C ALA A 102 -0.24 7.59 5.90
N VAL A 103 0.48 6.85 6.76
CA VAL A 103 0.44 7.07 8.21
C VAL A 103 1.33 8.22 8.68
N TYR A 104 2.38 8.49 7.90
CA TYR A 104 3.43 9.45 8.16
C TYR A 104 4.11 9.83 6.83
N LEU A 105 4.53 11.08 6.69
CA LEU A 105 5.25 11.59 5.52
C LEU A 105 6.55 12.25 5.98
N SER A 106 7.66 11.90 5.35
CA SER A 106 8.98 12.48 5.62
C SER A 106 9.78 12.59 4.34
N SER A 107 10.40 13.75 4.14
CA SER A 107 11.42 13.98 3.12
C SER A 107 12.80 13.49 3.57
N ASP A 108 12.98 13.25 4.86
CA ASP A 108 14.19 12.70 5.45
C ASP A 108 14.13 11.17 5.36
N VAL A 109 14.66 10.64 4.26
CA VAL A 109 14.82 9.21 4.00
C VAL A 109 16.30 8.88 3.83
N PRO A 110 16.78 7.75 4.35
CA PRO A 110 18.17 7.33 4.15
C PRO A 110 18.49 7.29 2.65
N PRO A 111 19.59 7.89 2.18
CA PRO A 111 19.89 8.00 0.74
C PRO A 111 20.07 6.64 0.06
N ASP A 112 20.43 5.63 0.83
CA ASP A 112 20.62 4.25 0.39
C ASP A 112 19.33 3.41 0.43
N ILE A 113 18.16 4.01 0.65
CA ILE A 113 16.89 3.25 0.73
C ILE A 113 16.53 2.52 -0.57
N PHE A 114 16.95 3.04 -1.72
CA PHE A 114 16.72 2.41 -3.03
C PHE A 114 17.87 1.50 -3.49
N SER A 115 18.87 1.25 -2.63
CA SER A 115 19.95 0.31 -2.94
C SER A 115 19.53 -1.14 -2.64
N LYS A 116 20.24 -2.11 -3.24
CA LYS A 116 20.02 -3.54 -2.96
C LYS A 116 20.26 -3.89 -1.48
N ASP A 117 21.21 -3.20 -0.84
CA ASP A 117 21.59 -3.43 0.56
C ASP A 117 20.48 -3.02 1.54
N SER A 118 19.54 -2.17 1.12
CA SER A 118 18.40 -1.76 1.94
C SER A 118 17.37 -2.87 2.19
N LEU A 119 17.32 -3.89 1.33
CA LEU A 119 16.32 -4.97 1.37
C LEU A 119 16.34 -5.75 2.69
N GLY A 120 17.53 -5.90 3.29
CA GLY A 120 17.76 -6.63 4.53
C GLY A 120 17.43 -5.85 5.81
N ARG A 121 17.13 -4.55 5.73
CA ARG A 121 16.90 -3.69 6.91
C ARG A 121 15.57 -2.96 6.83
N SER A 122 14.92 -2.81 7.98
CA SER A 122 13.73 -1.98 8.09
C SER A 122 14.15 -0.54 8.36
N VAL A 123 13.93 0.34 7.39
CA VAL A 123 14.16 1.79 7.54
C VAL A 123 12.95 2.52 8.14
N VAL A 124 11.96 1.77 8.60
CA VAL A 124 10.85 2.34 9.37
C VAL A 124 11.45 2.99 10.62
N PRO A 125 11.19 4.29 10.89
CA PRO A 125 11.66 4.91 12.13
C PRO A 125 11.18 4.13 13.36
N GLU A 126 12.01 3.98 14.38
CA GLU A 126 11.73 3.15 15.56
C GLU A 126 10.39 3.46 16.25
N ARG A 127 10.02 4.75 16.29
CA ARG A 127 8.71 5.20 16.81
C ARG A 127 7.49 4.56 16.13
N PHE A 128 7.65 4.01 14.92
CA PHE A 128 6.58 3.33 14.19
C PHE A 128 6.70 1.80 14.21
N LYS A 129 7.85 1.25 14.65
CA LYS A 129 8.08 -0.20 14.84
C LYS A 129 7.42 -0.72 16.12
N GLN A 130 7.24 0.15 17.12
CA GLN A 130 6.58 -0.25 18.35
C GLN A 130 5.08 -0.53 18.14
N PRO A 131 4.54 -1.58 18.79
CA PRO A 131 3.11 -1.70 19.01
C PRO A 131 2.52 -0.41 19.57
N ARG A 132 1.35 0.04 19.09
CA ARG A 132 0.56 0.94 19.94
C ARG A 132 0.30 0.22 21.27
N PRO A 133 0.47 0.88 22.43
CA PRO A 133 -0.07 0.36 23.67
C PRO A 133 -1.56 0.10 23.48
N ALA A 134 -2.05 -1.04 23.96
CA ALA A 134 -3.47 -1.31 23.98
C ALA A 134 -4.12 -0.30 24.95
N ASN A 135 -4.99 0.56 24.43
CA ASN A 135 -5.97 1.28 25.23
C ASN A 135 -7.27 0.48 25.20
#